data_AF-A0A091M141-F1
#
_entry.id   AF-A0A091M141-F1
#
_cell.length_a   1.000
_cell.length_b   1.000
_cell.length_c   1.000
_cell.angle_alpha   90.00
_cell.angle_beta   90.00
_cell.angle_gamma   90.00
#
_symmetry.space_group_name_H-M   'P 1'
#
loop_
_entity.id
_entity.type
_entity.pdbx_description
1 polymer ?
#
loop_
_entity_poly.entity_id
_entity_poly.type
_entity_poly.pdbx_seq_one_letter_code
_entity_poly.pdbx_strand_id
1 'polypeptide(L)'
;QYGGKEVLDWAIPTVLERHSAAPEVLFDVREAEVLVQEKTTSKLLCRYPYPSISCVGRCTDSSNLFAFCVAASPESPDGSTFDCLVFASSAEEECEEIIRRIAAGFKHTEWFV
;
A
#
# COMPACT_ATOMS: atom_id res chain seq x y z
N GLN A 1 10.85 15.44 6.41
CA GLN A 1 10.63 14.15 7.09
C GLN A 1 9.71 13.35 6.20
N TYR A 2 10.12 12.17 5.74
CA TYR A 2 9.30 11.29 4.90
C TYR A 2 8.96 10.05 5.73
N GLY A 3 7.72 9.55 5.66
CA GLY A 3 7.28 8.34 6.37
C GLY A 3 6.27 8.55 7.51
N GLY A 4 5.75 9.77 7.72
CA GLY A 4 4.69 10.03 8.69
C GLY A 4 3.28 9.82 8.12
N LYS A 5 2.27 9.77 9.01
CA LYS A 5 0.83 9.76 8.65
C LYS A 5 0.47 10.86 7.63
N GLU A 6 1.11 12.02 7.77
CA GLU A 6 0.92 13.19 6.90
C GLU A 6 1.16 12.90 5.41
N VAL A 7 2.03 11.93 5.09
CA VAL A 7 2.27 11.51 3.70
C VAL A 7 1.01 10.89 3.10
N LEU A 8 0.31 10.04 3.85
CA LEU A 8 -0.90 9.36 3.38
C LEU A 8 -2.10 10.32 3.37
N ASP A 9 -2.20 11.22 4.34
CA ASP A 9 -3.26 12.23 4.39
C ASP A 9 -3.23 13.13 3.15
N TRP A 10 -2.05 13.43 2.59
CA TRP A 10 -1.93 14.19 1.33
C TRP A 10 -1.98 13.31 0.07
N ALA A 11 -1.35 12.14 0.08
CA ALA A 11 -1.20 11.31 -1.11
C ALA A 11 -2.50 10.62 -1.52
N ILE A 12 -3.31 10.16 -0.56
CA ILE A 12 -4.57 9.46 -0.85
C ILE A 12 -5.52 10.35 -1.68
N PRO A 13 -5.85 11.59 -1.26
CA PRO A 13 -6.67 12.50 -2.07
C PRO A 13 -6.06 12.75 -3.45
N THR A 14 -4.74 12.98 -3.52
CA THR A 14 -4.03 13.27 -4.77
C THR A 14 -4.15 12.13 -5.79
N VAL A 15 -4.10 10.87 -5.34
CA VAL A 15 -4.27 9.70 -6.21
C VAL A 15 -5.72 9.58 -6.69
N LEU A 16 -6.70 9.80 -5.80
CA LEU A 16 -8.12 9.72 -6.14
C LEU A 16 -8.54 10.80 -7.14
N GLU A 17 -7.98 12.01 -7.06
CA GLU A 17 -8.24 13.08 -8.03
C GLU A 17 -7.73 12.74 -9.44
N ARG A 18 -6.65 11.97 -9.55
CA ARG A 18 -6.01 11.62 -10.83
C ARG A 18 -6.58 10.37 -11.47
N HIS A 19 -7.23 9.49 -10.72
CA HIS A 19 -7.65 8.18 -11.18
C HIS A 19 -9.14 7.91 -10.89
N SER A 20 -9.96 7.80 -11.93
CA SER A 20 -11.42 7.65 -11.80
C SER A 20 -11.93 6.21 -11.92
N ALA A 21 -11.09 5.25 -12.34
CA ALA A 21 -11.47 3.84 -12.48
C ALA A 21 -10.32 2.93 -12.04
N ALA A 22 -10.56 2.14 -11.00
CA ALA A 22 -9.63 1.14 -10.50
C ALA A 22 -10.21 -0.27 -10.72
N PRO A 23 -9.41 -1.25 -11.17
CA PRO A 23 -9.86 -2.63 -11.29
C PRO A 23 -10.08 -3.26 -9.91
N GLU A 24 -11.02 -4.20 -9.80
CA GLU A 24 -11.14 -5.01 -8.59
C GLU A 24 -9.94 -5.96 -8.48
N VAL A 25 -9.36 -6.03 -7.28
CA VAL A 25 -8.16 -6.82 -7.01
C VAL A 25 -8.38 -7.80 -5.85
N LEU A 26 -7.64 -8.91 -5.88
CA LEU A 26 -7.37 -9.73 -4.72
C LEU A 26 -6.10 -9.21 -4.04
N PHE A 27 -6.19 -9.02 -2.73
CA PHE A 27 -5.13 -8.46 -1.92
C PHE A 27 -4.65 -9.50 -0.91
N ASP A 28 -3.50 -10.12 -1.18
CA ASP A 28 -2.97 -11.22 -0.37
C ASP A 28 -1.78 -10.76 0.47
N VAL A 29 -1.99 -10.69 1.78
CA VAL A 29 -0.96 -10.27 2.77
C VAL A 29 -0.26 -11.52 3.29
N ARG A 30 0.96 -11.76 2.79
CA ARG A 30 1.80 -12.90 3.16
C ARG A 30 2.81 -12.52 4.24
N GLU A 31 3.58 -13.52 4.66
CA GLU A 31 4.60 -13.38 5.71
C GLU A 31 5.74 -12.42 5.32
N ALA A 32 6.16 -12.40 4.05
CA ALA A 32 7.31 -11.61 3.58
C ALA A 32 6.96 -10.53 2.54
N GLU A 33 5.74 -10.54 2.00
CA GLU A 33 5.33 -9.67 0.90
C GLU A 33 3.82 -9.48 0.84
N VAL A 34 3.39 -8.48 0.10
CA VAL A 34 2.01 -8.27 -0.33
C VAL A 34 1.90 -8.59 -1.82
N LEU A 35 0.89 -9.37 -2.20
CA LEU A 35 0.55 -9.63 -3.60
C LEU A 35 -0.77 -8.97 -3.97
N VAL A 36 -0.78 -8.37 -5.16
CA VAL A 36 -1.99 -7.79 -5.75
C VAL A 36 -2.27 -8.51 -7.06
N GLN A 37 -3.46 -9.11 -7.17
CA GLN A 37 -3.90 -9.83 -8.36
C GLN A 37 -5.20 -9.25 -8.89
N GLU A 38 -5.43 -9.29 -10.20
CA GLU A 38 -6.73 -8.97 -10.76
C GLU A 38 -7.77 -10.00 -10.32
N LYS A 39 -8.93 -9.56 -9.84
CA LYS A 39 -9.93 -10.46 -9.23
C LYS A 39 -10.57 -11.44 -10.21
N THR A 40 -10.74 -11.04 -11.47
CA THR A 40 -11.43 -11.85 -12.48
C THR A 40 -10.54 -12.93 -13.09
N THR A 41 -9.26 -12.64 -13.30
CA THR A 41 -8.32 -13.53 -13.99
C THR A 41 -7.31 -14.19 -13.05
N SER A 42 -7.24 -13.74 -11.79
CA SER A 42 -6.17 -14.08 -10.82
C SER A 42 -4.76 -13.76 -11.34
N LYS A 43 -4.65 -12.93 -12.39
CA LYS A 43 -3.37 -12.49 -12.94
C LYS A 43 -2.67 -11.61 -11.90
N LEU A 44 -1.41 -11.94 -11.62
CA LEU A 44 -0.57 -11.12 -10.75
C LEU A 44 -0.31 -9.76 -11.40
N LEU A 45 -0.69 -8.69 -10.70
CA LEU A 45 -0.44 -7.31 -11.11
C LEU A 45 0.89 -6.83 -10.52
N CYS A 46 1.05 -7.00 -9.21
CA CYS A 46 2.21 -6.49 -8.49
C CYS A 46 2.61 -7.37 -7.31
N ARG A 47 3.89 -7.28 -6.92
CA ARG A 47 4.47 -7.89 -5.72
C ARG A 47 5.24 -6.84 -4.93
N TYR A 48 5.00 -6.75 -3.63
CA TYR A 48 5.64 -5.77 -2.77
C TYR A 48 6.26 -6.47 -1.56
N PRO A 49 7.56 -6.80 -1.59
CA PRO A 49 8.28 -7.28 -0.42
C PRO A 49 8.22 -6.23 0.70
N TYR A 50 8.08 -6.64 1.97
CA TYR A 50 8.01 -5.68 3.08
C TYR A 50 9.19 -4.69 3.13
N PRO A 51 10.45 -5.06 2.83
CA PRO A 51 11.55 -4.10 2.78
C PRO A 51 11.39 -2.98 1.74
N SER A 52 10.52 -3.15 0.74
CA SER A 52 10.22 -2.11 -0.26
C SER A 52 9.09 -1.17 0.18
N ILE A 53 8.30 -1.55 1.19
CA ILE A 53 7.17 -0.78 1.69
C ILE A 53 7.68 0.15 2.80
N SER A 54 7.47 1.45 2.65
CA SER A 54 7.93 2.46 3.61
C SER A 54 6.91 2.76 4.71
N CYS A 55 5.61 2.73 4.40
CA CYS A 55 4.55 2.99 5.36
C CYS A 55 3.23 2.40 4.87
N VAL A 56 2.31 2.15 5.80
CA VAL A 56 0.92 1.74 5.53
C VAL A 56 -0.02 2.48 6.47
N GLY A 57 -1.22 2.78 6.01
CA GLY A 57 -2.23 3.44 6.83
C GLY A 57 -3.50 3.76 6.06
N ARG A 58 -4.33 4.62 6.65
CA ARG A 58 -5.58 5.10 6.07
C ARG A 58 -5.68 6.62 6.17
N CYS A 59 -6.49 7.20 5.29
CA CYS A 59 -6.87 8.61 5.40
C CYS A 59 -7.86 8.79 6.56
N THR A 60 -7.81 9.94 7.21
CA THR A 60 -8.77 10.30 8.28
C THR A 60 -10.18 10.55 7.76
N ASP A 61 -10.32 10.95 6.51
CA ASP A 61 -11.61 11.36 5.92
C ASP A 61 -12.41 10.19 5.31
N SER A 62 -11.81 9.01 5.17
CA SER A 62 -12.50 7.83 4.63
C SER A 62 -11.96 6.55 5.25
N SER A 63 -12.82 5.87 6.02
CA SER A 63 -12.45 4.65 6.73
C SER A 63 -12.38 3.40 5.87
N ASN A 64 -12.98 3.43 4.67
CA ASN A 64 -12.96 2.35 3.68
C ASN A 64 -11.75 2.41 2.72
N LEU A 65 -10.83 3.37 2.93
CA LEU A 65 -9.64 3.53 2.11
C LEU A 65 -8.40 3.26 2.94
N PHE A 66 -7.46 2.54 2.35
CA PHE A 66 -6.11 2.40 2.88
C PHE A 66 -5.09 2.59 1.78
N ALA A 67 -3.86 2.90 2.17
CA ALA A 67 -2.76 3.05 1.26
C ALA A 67 -1.45 2.61 1.89
N PHE A 68 -0.50 2.28 1.03
CA PHE A 68 0.89 2.12 1.43
C PHE A 68 1.82 2.73 0.40
N CYS A 69 2.98 3.18 0.87
CA CYS A 69 4.03 3.74 0.02
C CYS A 69 5.11 2.69 -0.23
N VAL A 70 5.56 2.58 -1.47
CA VAL A 70 6.65 1.69 -1.88
C VAL A 70 7.77 2.48 -2.51
N ALA A 71 9.02 2.05 -2.28
CA ALA A 71 10.16 2.63 -2.98
C ALA A 71 9.99 2.43 -4.49
N ALA A 72 10.06 3.51 -5.26
CA ALA A 72 10.00 3.46 -6.71
C ALA A 72 11.20 2.71 -7.27
N SER A 73 11.01 2.08 -8.43
CA SER A 73 12.06 1.36 -9.15
C SER A 73 13.33 2.23 -9.35
N PRO A 74 14.54 1.63 -9.34
CA PRO A 74 15.80 2.33 -9.64
C PRO A 74 15.87 2.99 -11.02
N GLU A 75 14.87 2.80 -11.88
CA GLU A 75 14.75 3.48 -13.19
C GLU A 75 14.23 4.92 -13.10
N SER A 76 13.91 5.41 -11.89
CA SER A 76 13.52 6.81 -11.68
C SER A 76 14.74 7.76 -11.74
N PRO A 77 14.73 8.79 -12.61
CA PRO A 77 15.92 9.59 -12.90
C PRO A 77 16.40 10.51 -11.76
N ASP A 78 15.59 10.73 -10.72
CA ASP A 78 15.82 11.78 -9.72
C ASP A 78 16.11 11.28 -8.28
N GLY A 79 16.41 9.98 -8.10
CA GLY A 79 16.67 9.39 -6.77
C GLY A 79 15.42 8.82 -6.09
N SER A 80 15.57 8.34 -4.85
CA SER A 80 14.60 7.52 -4.10
C SER A 80 13.22 8.19 -3.95
N THR A 81 12.37 8.04 -4.96
CA THR A 81 10.96 8.41 -4.93
C THR A 81 10.13 7.27 -4.35
N PHE A 82 8.91 7.57 -3.91
CA PHE A 82 7.98 6.58 -3.38
C PHE A 82 6.66 6.68 -4.14
N ASP A 83 6.11 5.53 -4.53
CA ASP A 83 4.78 5.43 -5.12
C ASP A 83 3.76 5.18 -4.02
N CYS A 84 2.68 5.97 -3.98
CA CYS A 84 1.57 5.76 -3.07
C CYS A 84 0.47 4.95 -3.78
N LEU A 85 0.14 3.79 -3.23
CA LEU A 85 -0.86 2.89 -3.78
C LEU A 85 -2.10 2.93 -2.88
N VAL A 86 -3.23 3.32 -3.45
CA VAL A 86 -4.51 3.49 -2.74
C VAL A 86 -5.46 2.36 -3.11
N PHE A 87 -6.11 1.80 -2.09
CA PHE A 87 -7.06 0.71 -2.21
C PHE A 87 -8.34 1.04 -1.45
N ALA A 88 -9.45 0.53 -1.96
CA ALA A 88 -10.75 0.61 -1.32
C ALA A 88 -11.22 -0.79 -0.94
N SER A 89 -11.85 -0.92 0.23
CA SER A 89 -12.65 -2.09 0.60
C SER A 89 -14.12 -1.70 0.77
N SER A 90 -15.02 -2.68 0.72
CA SER A 90 -16.42 -2.52 1.08
C SER A 90 -16.67 -2.38 2.59
N ALA A 91 -15.68 -2.69 3.44
CA ALA A 91 -15.80 -2.66 4.89
C ALA A 91 -14.57 -2.03 5.55
N GLU A 92 -14.80 -1.16 6.54
CA GLU A 92 -13.74 -0.52 7.33
C GLU A 92 -12.89 -1.56 8.08
N GLU A 93 -13.54 -2.60 8.62
CA GLU A 93 -12.88 -3.66 9.38
C GLU A 93 -11.87 -4.43 8.53
N GLU A 94 -12.15 -4.60 7.23
CA GLU A 94 -11.19 -5.20 6.29
C GLU A 94 -9.96 -4.31 6.10
N CYS A 95 -10.16 -2.98 5.96
CA CYS A 95 -9.04 -2.04 5.88
C CYS A 95 -8.18 -2.10 7.15
N GLU A 96 -8.79 -2.08 8.33
CA GLU A 96 -8.06 -2.16 9.60
C GLU A 96 -7.25 -3.46 9.73
N GLU A 97 -7.85 -4.59 9.35
CA GLU A 97 -7.17 -5.88 9.41
C GLU A 97 -6.02 -5.97 8.41
N ILE A 98 -6.19 -5.45 7.19
CA ILE A 98 -5.12 -5.38 6.19
C ILE A 98 -3.95 -4.53 6.71
N ILE A 99 -4.24 -3.32 7.22
CA ILE A 99 -3.22 -2.42 7.78
C ILE A 99 -2.49 -3.12 8.94
N ARG A 100 -3.22 -3.78 9.84
CA ARG A 100 -2.65 -4.52 10.98
C ARG A 100 -1.72 -5.65 10.50
N ARG A 101 -2.14 -6.42 9.51
CA ARG A 101 -1.33 -7.53 8.97
C ARG A 101 -0.07 -7.05 8.27
N ILE A 102 -0.13 -5.96 7.50
CA ILE A 102 1.06 -5.36 6.88
C ILE A 102 2.01 -4.82 7.94
N ALA A 103 1.49 -4.11 8.95
CA ALA A 103 2.30 -3.60 10.07
C ALA A 103 2.96 -4.74 10.87
N ALA A 104 2.28 -5.88 11.03
CA ALA A 104 2.89 -7.07 11.59
C ALA A 104 3.99 -7.61 10.67
N GLY A 105 3.77 -7.66 9.36
CA GLY A 105 4.78 -8.07 8.38
C GLY A 105 6.06 -7.24 8.41
N PHE A 106 5.97 -5.93 8.67
CA PHE A 106 7.14 -5.09 8.93
C PHE A 106 7.97 -5.66 10.09
N LYS A 107 7.35 -5.92 11.24
CA LYS A 107 8.04 -6.47 12.42
C LYS A 107 8.72 -7.80 12.17
N HIS A 108 8.09 -8.68 11.37
CA HIS A 108 8.67 -9.99 11.06
C HIS A 108 9.86 -9.91 10.09
N THR A 109 9.97 -8.81 9.35
CA THR A 109 11.04 -8.57 8.38
C THR A 109 12.07 -7.55 8.87
N GLU A 110 12.03 -7.16 10.14
CA GLU A 110 13.09 -6.37 10.78
C GLU A 110 14.34 -7.24 11.00
N TRP A 111 15.47 -6.82 10.44
CA TRP A 111 16.76 -7.49 10.60
C TRP A 111 17.56 -6.75 11.67
N PHE A 112 17.86 -7.40 12.78
CA PHE A 112 18.79 -6.88 13.77
C PHE A 112 20.23 -7.26 13.34
N VAL A 113 21.10 -6.25 13.19
CA VAL A 113 22.52 -6.42 12.86
C VAL A 113 23.37 -6.36 14.12
#